data_AF-A0A7C6VZR4-F1
#
_entry.id   AF-A0A7C6VZR4-F1
#
_cell.length_a   1.000
_cell.length_b   1.000
_cell.length_c   1.000
_cell.angle_alpha   90.00
_cell.angle_beta   90.00
_cell.angle_gamma   90.00
#
_symmetry.space_group_name_H-M   'P 1'
#
loop_
_entity.id
_entity.type
_entity.pdbx_description
1 polymer ?
#
loop_
_entity_poly.entity_id
_entity_poly.type
_entity_poly.pdbx_seq_one_letter_code
_entity_poly.pdbx_strand_id
1 'polypeptide(L)' 'MKYSEFKRWLEQQGAILHPAKGSHFKVMLNGRQTIFPNHGAKEMPKPLVESIKKDLGLK' A
#
# COMPACT_ATOMS: atom_id res chain seq x y z
N MET A 1 12.02 0.27 3.12
CA MET A 1 11.43 1.29 2.23
C MET A 1 10.44 2.09 3.03
N LYS A 2 10.33 3.37 2.73
CA LYS A 2 9.42 4.28 3.41
C LYS A 2 7.98 4.06 2.96
N TYR A 3 7.03 4.44 3.81
CA TYR A 3 5.61 4.42 3.44
C TYR A 3 5.34 5.25 2.18
N SER A 4 5.95 6.43 2.04
CA SER A 4 5.81 7.28 0.85
C SER A 4 6.37 6.63 -0.42
N GLU A 5 7.45 5.84 -0.31
CA GLU A 5 8.03 5.10 -1.43
C GLU A 5 7.11 3.95 -1.85
N PHE A 6 6.59 3.20 -0.88
CA PHE A 6 5.68 2.10 -1.17
C PHE A 6 4.35 2.59 -1.77
N LYS A 7 3.84 3.75 -1.33
CA LYS A 7 2.68 4.41 -1.95
C LYS A 7 2.91 4.65 -3.45
N ARG A 8 4.04 5.28 -3.80
CA ARG A 8 4.40 5.55 -5.21
C ARG A 8 4.58 4.26 -6.00
N TRP A 9 5.17 3.23 -5.39
CA TRP A 9 5.33 1.93 -6.03
C TRP A 9 3.98 1.26 -6.32
N LEU A 10 3.02 1.32 -5.38
CA LEU A 10 1.65 0.82 -5.59
C LEU A 10 0.95 1.56 -6.74
N GLU A 11 1.07 2.89 -6.80
CA GLU A 11 0.55 3.71 -7.91
C GLU A 11 1.16 3.29 -9.25
N GLN A 12 2.47 2.99 -9.29
CA GLN A 12 3.15 2.47 -10.49
C GLN A 12 2.67 1.08 -10.91
N GLN A 13 2.16 0.26 -9.97
CA GLN A 13 1.52 -1.01 -10.31
C GLN A 13 0.09 -0.83 -10.85
N GLY A 14 -0.39 0.41 -10.96
CA GLY A 14 -1.76 0.73 -11.36
C GLY A 14 -2.78 0.61 -10.22
N ALA A 15 -2.32 0.56 -8.96
CA ALA A 15 -3.23 0.51 -7.82
C ALA A 15 -3.92 1.88 -7.63
N ILE A 16 -5.21 1.84 -7.31
CA ILE A 16 -6.01 3.03 -6.98
C ILE A 16 -6.07 3.16 -5.46
N LEU A 17 -5.71 4.33 -4.94
CA LEU A 17 -5.71 4.62 -3.51
C LEU A 17 -6.81 5.62 -3.14
N HIS A 18 -7.77 5.19 -2.33
CA HIS A 18 -8.79 6.07 -1.75
C HIS A 18 -8.47 6.37 -0.29
N PRO A 19 -8.62 7.62 0.17
CA PRO A 19 -8.49 7.95 1.59
C PRO A 19 -9.40 7.08 2.46
N ALA A 20 -8.85 6.58 3.56
CA ALA A 20 -9.58 5.87 4.61
C ALA A 20 -9.40 6.61 5.94
N LYS A 21 -9.76 5.99 7.06
CA LYS A 21 -9.67 6.64 8.39
C LYS A 21 -8.22 7.03 8.72
N GLY A 22 -8.03 8.31 9.04
CA GLY A 22 -6.72 8.85 9.41
C GLY A 22 -5.72 8.80 8.25
N SER A 23 -4.50 8.37 8.50
CA SER A 23 -3.43 8.29 7.51
C SER A 23 -3.44 6.98 6.70
N HIS A 24 -4.58 6.30 6.59
CA HIS A 24 -4.69 5.04 5.84
C HIS A 24 -5.31 5.27 4.46
N PHE A 25 -5.00 4.37 3.52
CA PHE A 25 -5.64 4.28 2.22
C PHE A 25 -6.30 2.91 2.05
N LYS A 26 -7.49 2.91 1.45
CA LYS A 26 -8.03 1.71 0.81
C LYS A 26 -7.37 1.58 -0.55
N VAL A 27 -6.60 0.51 -0.76
CA VAL A 27 -5.88 0.27 -2.01
C VAL A 27 -6.62 -0.80 -2.79
N MET A 28 -6.87 -0.57 -4.07
CA MET A 28 -7.54 -1.50 -4.96
C MET A 28 -6.69 -1.77 -6.20
N LEU A 29 -6.54 -3.03 -6.58
CA LEU A 29 -5.80 -3.45 -7.77
C LEU A 29 -6.39 -4.76 -8.31
N ASN A 30 -6.77 -4.80 -9.59
CA ASN A 30 -7.25 -6.01 -10.29
C ASN A 30 -8.34 -6.78 -9.52
N GLY A 31 -9.32 -6.07 -8.96
CA GLY A 31 -10.42 -6.65 -8.18
C GLY A 31 -10.04 -7.07 -6.74
N ARG A 32 -8.78 -6.89 -6.33
CA ARG A 32 -8.29 -7.13 -4.98
C ARG A 32 -8.20 -5.82 -4.20
N GLN A 33 -8.26 -5.91 -2.87
CA GLN A 33 -8.18 -4.74 -2.00
C GLN A 33 -7.47 -5.04 -0.69
N THR A 34 -6.86 -4.01 -0.10
CA THR A 34 -6.30 -4.05 1.25
C THR A 34 -6.29 -2.65 1.87
N ILE A 35 -5.93 -2.57 3.16
CA ILE A 35 -5.74 -1.29 3.86
C ILE A 35 -4.24 -1.03 4.01
N PHE A 36 -3.80 0.11 3.50
CA PHE A 36 -2.42 0.56 3.56
C PHE A 36 -2.28 1.72 4.57
N PRO A 37 -1.61 1.54 5.72
CA PRO A 37 -1.19 2.65 6.57
C PRO A 37 -0.13 3.49 5.85
N ASN A 38 -0.22 4.82 5.85
CA ASN A 38 0.79 5.69 5.24
C ASN A 38 1.35 6.71 6.26
N HIS A 39 2.50 6.37 6.86
CA HIS A 39 3.21 7.24 7.81
C HIS A 39 4.35 8.05 7.16
N GLY A 40 4.21 8.38 5.87
CA GLY A 40 5.13 9.26 5.15
C GLY A 40 6.56 8.73 5.09
N ALA A 41 7.50 9.45 5.70
CA ALA A 41 8.93 9.14 5.61
C ALA A 41 9.42 8.03 6.56
N LYS A 42 8.55 7.44 7.38
CA LYS A 42 8.91 6.34 8.29
C LYS A 42 9.21 5.05 7.51
N GLU A 43 10.15 4.26 7.99
CA GLU A 43 10.42 2.93 7.44
C GLU A 43 9.26 1.95 7.67
N MET A 44 8.95 1.16 6.63
CA MET A 44 8.00 0.06 6.71
C MET A 44 8.68 -1.23 7.13
N PRO A 45 8.13 -1.99 8.10
CA PRO A 45 8.55 -3.35 8.36
C PRO A 45 8.37 -4.22 7.11
N LYS A 46 9.40 -5.01 6.76
CA LYS A 46 9.35 -5.93 5.61
C LYS A 46 8.10 -6.84 5.61
N PRO A 47 7.68 -7.45 6.74
CA PRO A 47 6.49 -8.31 6.74
C PRO A 47 5.20 -7.60 6.31
N LEU A 48 5.07 -6.31 6.60
CA LEU A 48 3.90 -5.51 6.21
C LEU A 48 3.86 -5.22 4.70
N VAL A 49 5.03 -4.98 4.10
CA VAL A 49 5.14 -4.79 2.64
C VAL A 49 4.70 -6.08 1.93
N GLU A 50 5.23 -7.23 2.38
CA GLU A 50 4.91 -8.53 1.78
C GLU A 50 3.44 -8.92 1.97
N SER A 51 2.83 -8.61 3.13
CA SER A 51 1.41 -8.89 3.35
C SER A 51 0.52 -8.08 2.40
N ILE A 52 0.80 -6.78 2.24
CA ILE A 52 0.04 -5.90 1.32
C ILE A 52 0.20 -6.36 -0.13
N LYS A 53 1.42 -6.70 -0.55
CA LYS A 53 1.65 -7.25 -1.90
C LYS A 53 0.85 -8.53 -2.12
N LYS A 54 0.90 -9.46 -1.16
CA LYS A 54 0.15 -10.73 -1.23
C LYS A 54 -1.36 -10.49 -1.37
N ASP A 55 -1.93 -9.61 -0.54
CA ASP A 55 -3.35 -9.26 -0.59
C ASP A 55 -3.75 -8.69 -1.95
N LEU A 56 -2.87 -7.88 -2.56
CA LEU A 56 -3.06 -7.28 -3.88
C LEU A 56 -2.66 -8.20 -5.04
N GLY A 57 -2.17 -9.41 -4.77
CA GLY A 57 -1.73 -10.35 -5.81
C GLY A 57 -0.47 -9.95 -6.54
N LEU A 58 0.35 -9.11 -5.91
CA LEU A 58 1.64 -8.66 -6.40
C LEU A 58 2.75 -9.62 -5.90
N LYS A 59 3.81 -9.76 -6.71
CA LYS A 59 5.02 -10.51 -6.33
C LYS A 59 6.02 -9.66 -5.55
#